data_AF-A0A7G9LBI6-F1
#
_entry.id   AF-A0A7G9LBI6-F1
#
_cell.length_a   1.000
_cell.length_b   1.000
_cell.length_c   1.000
_cell.angle_alpha   90.00
_cell.angle_beta   90.00
_cell.angle_gamma   90.00
#
_symmetry.space_group_name_H-M   'P 1'
#
loop_
_entity.id
_entity.type
_entity.pdbx_description
1 polymer ?
#
loop_
_entity_poly.entity_id
_entity_poly.type
_entity_poly.pdbx_seq_one_letter_code
_entity_poly.pdbx_strand_id
1 'polypeptide(L)'
;MNKILDFIDILDSDRYLSVQNLFKYYDIRINKEKSFFSKPILDEFSILYGGLNTETGINEEHKEYFFKDYLIPKIEYLSINFMSHYKEQFEILKLSNGNLELCYQQKTNELLSYFELIESITHLNKEIKDLVFKEFEICLEEIQKTNYKEDVYRGDKINFRISSYDVLALFYILRQNEIIKWTDFPELKILIENNCRFFDKVTKTYENFEINRRTLYGFKNGDKGIAKALNRLKDKFQEADFFELK
;
A
#
# COMPACT_ATOMS: atom_id res chain seq x y z
N MET A 1 -5.18 14.23 -22.45
CA MET A 1 -4.26 14.93 -21.51
C MET A 1 -3.25 13.94 -20.95
N ASN A 2 -1.96 14.06 -21.30
CA ASN A 2 -1.03 12.92 -21.23
C ASN A 2 0.04 13.00 -20.12
N LYS A 3 -0.09 13.90 -19.13
CA LYS A 3 0.86 13.89 -18.01
C LYS A 3 0.71 12.60 -17.21
N ILE A 4 1.79 11.83 -17.11
CA ILE A 4 1.94 10.74 -16.14
C ILE A 4 2.24 11.39 -14.80
N LEU A 5 1.49 11.02 -13.76
CA LEU A 5 1.67 11.58 -12.42
C LEU A 5 2.53 10.64 -11.58
N ASP A 6 3.31 11.23 -10.68
CA ASP A 6 3.99 10.54 -9.58
C ASP A 6 3.42 10.99 -8.21
N PHE A 7 3.89 10.39 -7.12
CA PHE A 7 3.40 10.75 -5.78
C PHE A 7 3.72 12.21 -5.42
N ILE A 8 4.87 12.71 -5.85
CA ILE A 8 5.31 14.07 -5.54
C ILE A 8 4.43 15.11 -6.24
N ASP A 9 3.92 14.82 -7.44
CA ASP A 9 2.92 15.66 -8.13
C ASP A 9 1.63 15.85 -7.32
N ILE A 10 1.33 14.95 -6.38
CA ILE A 10 0.15 15.00 -5.52
C ILE A 10 0.46 15.52 -4.13
N LEU A 11 1.58 15.08 -3.55
CA LEU A 11 2.00 15.39 -2.19
C LEU A 11 2.52 16.82 -2.03
N ASP A 12 3.15 17.37 -3.06
CA ASP A 12 3.65 18.74 -3.05
C ASP A 12 2.55 19.72 -3.51
N SER A 13 2.31 20.77 -2.71
CA SER A 13 1.23 21.73 -2.98
C SER A 13 1.42 22.49 -4.30
N ASP A 14 2.64 22.88 -4.65
CA ASP A 14 2.92 23.68 -5.85
C ASP A 14 2.85 22.82 -7.12
N ARG A 15 3.31 21.57 -7.04
CA ARG A 15 3.15 20.60 -8.13
C ARG A 15 1.70 20.20 -8.30
N TYR A 16 0.95 20.02 -7.22
CA TYR A 16 -0.47 19.71 -7.29
C TYR A 16 -1.27 20.87 -7.92
N LEU A 17 -0.96 22.11 -7.54
CA LEU A 17 -1.50 23.30 -8.21
C LEU A 17 -1.15 23.32 -9.70
N SER A 18 0.08 22.93 -10.05
CA SER A 18 0.51 22.83 -11.44
C SER A 18 -0.28 21.77 -12.22
N VAL A 19 -0.64 20.65 -11.59
CA VAL A 19 -1.52 19.62 -12.18
C VAL A 19 -2.92 20.17 -12.40
N GLN A 20 -3.50 20.89 -11.44
CA GLN A 20 -4.81 21.54 -11.59
C GLN A 20 -4.82 22.59 -12.70
N ASN A 21 -3.78 23.42 -12.76
CA ASN A 21 -3.63 24.43 -13.79
C ASN A 21 -3.36 23.83 -15.17
N LEU A 22 -2.60 22.73 -15.24
CA LEU A 22 -2.45 21.96 -16.47
C LEU A 22 -3.79 21.42 -16.94
N PHE A 23 -4.61 20.86 -16.04
CA PHE A 23 -5.94 20.40 -16.40
C PHE A 23 -6.80 21.54 -16.94
N LYS A 24 -6.80 22.65 -16.20
CA LYS A 24 -7.53 23.86 -16.54
C LYS A 24 -7.11 24.48 -17.88
N TYR A 25 -5.84 24.37 -18.27
CA TYR A 25 -5.33 24.91 -19.55
C TYR A 25 -6.08 24.37 -20.78
N TYR A 26 -6.69 23.19 -20.68
CA TYR A 26 -7.45 22.58 -21.78
C TYR A 26 -8.90 23.08 -21.88
N ASP A 27 -9.36 23.94 -20.97
CA ASP A 27 -10.68 24.55 -21.07
C ASP A 27 -10.73 25.53 -22.25
N ILE A 28 -11.59 25.24 -23.23
CA ILE A 28 -11.77 26.07 -24.42
C ILE A 28 -12.32 27.47 -24.09
N ARG A 29 -12.94 27.64 -22.91
CA ARG A 29 -13.51 28.93 -22.47
C ARG A 29 -12.46 29.89 -21.91
N ILE A 30 -11.24 29.42 -21.66
CA ILE A 30 -10.29 30.15 -20.82
C ILE A 30 -9.50 31.21 -21.59
N ASN A 31 -9.48 32.43 -21.01
CA ASN A 31 -8.43 33.41 -21.28
C ASN A 31 -7.20 33.07 -20.42
N LYS A 32 -6.12 32.63 -21.08
CA LYS A 32 -4.95 31.99 -20.48
C LYS A 32 -4.25 32.81 -19.38
N GLU A 33 -4.31 34.14 -19.41
CA GLU A 33 -3.58 34.97 -18.43
C GLU A 33 -4.31 35.21 -17.10
N LYS A 34 -5.66 35.08 -17.07
CA LYS A 34 -6.47 35.48 -15.90
C LYS A 34 -7.19 34.33 -15.21
N SER A 35 -7.13 33.13 -15.76
CA SER A 35 -8.01 32.04 -15.34
C SER A 35 -7.33 30.95 -14.52
N PHE A 36 -6.01 30.97 -14.33
CA PHE A 36 -5.34 29.95 -13.52
C PHE A 36 -5.60 30.14 -12.02
N PHE A 37 -5.56 29.04 -11.29
CA PHE A 37 -5.64 29.07 -9.83
C PHE A 37 -4.31 29.55 -9.24
N SER A 38 -4.40 30.38 -8.22
CA SER A 38 -3.25 30.84 -7.42
C SER A 38 -2.96 29.93 -6.22
N LYS A 39 -3.87 29.00 -5.90
CA LYS A 39 -3.76 28.03 -4.83
C LYS A 39 -4.55 26.76 -5.18
N PRO A 40 -4.20 25.59 -4.60
CA PRO A 40 -4.97 24.38 -4.81
C PRO A 40 -6.45 24.54 -4.47
N ILE A 41 -7.30 23.95 -5.29
CA ILE A 41 -8.75 23.88 -5.08
C ILE A 41 -9.11 22.50 -4.55
N LEU A 42 -9.88 22.46 -3.46
CA LEU A 42 -10.29 21.22 -2.79
C LEU A 42 -11.57 20.61 -3.37
N ASP A 43 -12.38 21.46 -4.00
CA ASP A 43 -13.67 21.10 -4.58
C ASP A 43 -13.53 20.71 -6.04
N GLU A 44 -14.48 19.91 -6.50
CA GLU A 44 -14.54 19.47 -7.89
C GLU A 44 -14.73 20.68 -8.83
N PHE A 45 -14.01 20.67 -9.95
CA PHE A 45 -14.18 21.65 -11.00
C PHE A 45 -14.10 21.00 -12.37
N SER A 46 -14.66 21.66 -13.38
CA SER A 46 -14.78 21.10 -14.72
C SER A 46 -14.32 22.04 -15.80
N ILE A 47 -13.76 21.47 -16.86
CA ILE A 47 -13.44 22.18 -18.11
C ILE A 47 -14.45 21.84 -19.20
N LEU A 48 -14.55 22.70 -20.21
CA LEU A 48 -15.11 22.31 -21.50
C LEU A 48 -13.97 21.97 -22.44
N TYR A 49 -14.01 20.78 -23.00
CA TYR A 49 -13.02 20.27 -23.93
C TYR A 49 -13.71 20.01 -25.27
N GLY A 50 -13.16 20.57 -26.36
CA GLY A 50 -13.65 20.34 -27.71
C GLY A 50 -12.97 19.12 -28.34
N GLY A 51 -13.75 18.18 -28.85
CA GLY A 51 -13.28 17.02 -29.59
C GLY A 51 -13.98 16.89 -30.94
N LEU A 52 -13.27 16.45 -31.97
CA LEU A 52 -13.90 16.04 -33.22
C LEU A 52 -14.52 14.66 -33.01
N ASN A 53 -15.84 14.54 -33.09
CA ASN A 53 -16.47 13.23 -33.15
C ASN A 53 -16.03 12.57 -34.46
N THR A 54 -15.25 11.50 -34.36
CA THR A 54 -14.64 10.84 -35.52
C THR A 54 -15.65 10.11 -36.41
N GLU A 55 -16.85 9.84 -35.91
CA GLU A 55 -17.93 9.19 -36.67
C GLU A 55 -18.79 10.19 -37.44
N THR A 56 -19.05 11.38 -36.86
CA THR A 56 -19.91 12.40 -37.45
C THR A 56 -19.16 13.56 -38.09
N GLY A 57 -17.87 13.73 -37.77
CA GLY A 57 -17.04 14.85 -38.21
C GLY A 57 -17.41 16.19 -37.56
N ILE A 58 -18.27 16.19 -36.54
CA ILE A 58 -18.75 17.39 -35.86
C ILE A 58 -17.88 17.65 -34.62
N ASN A 59 -17.55 18.91 -34.36
CA ASN A 59 -16.95 19.31 -33.09
C ASN A 59 -18.00 19.20 -31.98
N GLU A 60 -17.78 18.30 -31.04
CA GLU A 60 -18.60 18.14 -29.85
C GLU A 60 -17.85 18.72 -28.65
N GLU A 61 -18.60 19.41 -27.79
CA GLU A 61 -18.10 19.90 -26.51
C GLU A 61 -18.41 18.88 -25.43
N HIS A 62 -17.36 18.41 -24.76
CA HIS A 62 -17.48 17.51 -23.62
C HIS A 62 -17.09 18.24 -22.35
N LYS A 63 -17.84 17.98 -21.28
CA LYS A 63 -17.53 18.48 -19.95
C LYS A 63 -16.78 17.40 -19.19
N GLU A 64 -15.54 17.69 -18.80
CA GLU A 64 -14.71 16.80 -17.98
C GLU A 64 -14.47 17.41 -16.60
N TYR A 65 -14.49 16.55 -15.58
CA TYR A 65 -14.31 16.91 -14.17
C TYR A 65 -12.91 16.51 -13.67
N PHE A 66 -12.28 17.38 -12.88
CA PHE A 66 -10.89 17.21 -12.46
C PHE A 66 -10.68 16.00 -11.56
N PHE A 67 -11.47 15.81 -10.50
CA PHE A 67 -11.29 14.64 -9.64
C PHE A 67 -11.79 13.38 -10.31
N LYS A 68 -13.06 13.39 -10.73
CA LYS A 68 -13.73 12.20 -11.23
C LYS A 68 -13.09 11.63 -12.51
N ASP A 69 -12.87 12.48 -13.52
CA ASP A 69 -12.52 12.00 -14.85
C ASP A 69 -10.99 12.05 -15.09
N TYR A 70 -10.25 12.85 -14.33
CA TYR A 70 -8.81 13.05 -14.55
C TYR A 70 -7.92 12.55 -13.40
N LEU A 71 -8.16 12.99 -12.17
CA LEU A 71 -7.24 12.73 -11.05
C LEU A 71 -7.38 11.32 -10.51
N ILE A 72 -8.60 10.88 -10.17
CA ILE A 72 -8.85 9.55 -9.59
C ILE A 72 -8.31 8.44 -10.48
N PRO A 73 -8.60 8.40 -11.80
CA PRO A 73 -8.02 7.38 -12.67
C PRO A 73 -6.50 7.39 -12.66
N LYS A 74 -5.86 8.56 -12.50
CA LYS A 74 -4.40 8.67 -12.45
C LYS A 74 -3.81 8.25 -11.11
N ILE A 75 -4.53 8.42 -10.02
CA ILE A 75 -4.11 7.96 -8.69
C ILE A 75 -3.92 6.44 -8.70
N GLU A 76 -4.82 5.70 -9.34
CA GLU A 76 -4.73 4.22 -9.46
C GLU A 76 -3.48 3.73 -10.21
N TYR A 77 -2.81 4.61 -10.98
CA TYR A 77 -1.54 4.30 -11.66
C TYR A 77 -0.30 4.76 -10.90
N LEU A 78 -0.43 5.47 -9.77
CA LEU A 78 0.72 5.95 -9.00
C LEU A 78 1.57 4.78 -8.52
N SER A 79 0.95 3.75 -7.96
CA SER A 79 1.69 2.58 -7.50
C SER A 79 2.38 1.85 -8.66
N ILE A 80 1.73 1.74 -9.82
CA ILE A 80 2.30 1.11 -11.01
C ILE A 80 3.56 1.85 -11.46
N ASN A 81 3.50 3.18 -11.56
CA ASN A 81 4.63 4.01 -12.00
C ASN A 81 5.80 3.92 -11.00
N PHE A 82 5.51 4.05 -9.71
CA PHE A 82 6.51 3.96 -8.66
C PHE A 82 7.19 2.58 -8.65
N MET A 83 6.41 1.50 -8.73
CA MET A 83 6.92 0.14 -8.70
C MET A 83 7.68 -0.24 -9.97
N SER A 84 7.30 0.30 -11.13
CA SER A 84 8.06 0.10 -12.37
C SER A 84 9.48 0.64 -12.22
N HIS A 85 9.61 1.86 -11.69
CA HIS A 85 10.92 2.47 -11.47
C HIS A 85 11.74 1.72 -10.42
N TYR A 86 11.12 1.31 -9.31
CA TYR A 86 11.78 0.49 -8.30
C TYR A 86 12.32 -0.83 -8.88
N LYS A 87 11.48 -1.57 -9.62
CA LYS A 87 11.86 -2.86 -10.20
C LYS A 87 13.00 -2.72 -11.20
N GLU A 88 12.97 -1.68 -12.03
CA GLU A 88 14.07 -1.36 -12.95
C GLU A 88 15.38 -1.09 -12.21
N GLN A 89 15.36 -0.23 -11.19
CA GLN A 89 16.55 0.04 -10.37
C GLN A 89 17.06 -1.22 -9.66
N PHE A 90 16.15 -2.04 -9.12
CA PHE A 90 16.49 -3.27 -8.43
C PHE A 90 17.18 -4.28 -9.36
N GLU A 91 16.65 -4.50 -10.56
CA GLU A 91 17.25 -5.40 -11.56
C GLU A 91 18.62 -4.90 -12.04
N ILE A 92 18.79 -3.59 -12.26
CA ILE A 92 20.08 -3.00 -12.62
C ILE A 92 21.12 -3.26 -11.52
N LEU A 93 20.75 -3.01 -10.25
CA LEU A 93 21.63 -3.26 -9.12
C LEU A 93 21.97 -4.75 -8.98
N LYS A 94 21.01 -5.63 -9.22
CA LYS A 94 21.21 -7.07 -9.18
C LYS A 94 22.23 -7.54 -10.24
N LEU A 95 22.10 -7.06 -11.47
CA LEU A 95 23.04 -7.38 -12.56
C LEU A 95 24.45 -6.81 -12.34
N SER A 96 24.56 -5.71 -11.60
CA SER A 96 25.83 -5.02 -11.32
C SER A 96 26.46 -5.41 -9.97
N ASN A 97 25.89 -6.38 -9.23
CA ASN A 97 26.28 -6.73 -7.86
C ASN A 97 26.30 -5.51 -6.91
N GLY A 98 25.35 -4.60 -7.08
CA GLY A 98 25.12 -3.46 -6.21
C GLY A 98 24.49 -3.84 -4.86
N ASN A 99 24.31 -2.83 -4.00
CA ASN A 99 23.73 -3.03 -2.68
C ASN A 99 22.18 -3.01 -2.73
N LEU A 100 21.57 -4.19 -2.86
CA LEU A 100 20.11 -4.37 -2.93
C LEU A 100 19.41 -3.97 -1.62
N GLU A 101 20.01 -4.28 -0.48
CA GLU A 101 19.47 -3.96 0.84
C GLU A 101 19.36 -2.44 1.04
N LEU A 102 20.37 -1.68 0.61
CA LEU A 102 20.33 -0.22 0.66
C LEU A 102 19.22 0.34 -0.24
N CYS A 103 19.02 -0.21 -1.44
CA CYS A 103 17.95 0.20 -2.35
C CYS A 103 16.56 -0.03 -1.71
N TYR A 104 16.36 -1.21 -1.13
CA TYR A 104 15.15 -1.56 -0.40
C TYR A 104 14.88 -0.59 0.77
N GLN A 105 15.88 -0.34 1.62
CA GLN A 105 15.76 0.56 2.76
C GLN A 105 15.43 1.99 2.32
N GLN A 106 16.10 2.50 1.29
CA GLN A 106 15.83 3.83 0.75
C GLN A 106 14.39 3.98 0.27
N LYS A 107 13.90 3.00 -0.48
CA LYS A 107 12.55 3.04 -1.07
C LYS A 107 11.45 2.83 -0.04
N THR A 108 11.71 1.99 0.96
CA THR A 108 10.82 1.83 2.12
C THR A 108 10.73 3.12 2.93
N ASN A 109 11.87 3.74 3.25
CA ASN A 109 11.91 4.99 4.00
C ASN A 109 11.25 6.15 3.23
N GLU A 110 11.41 6.18 1.90
CA GLU A 110 10.70 7.14 1.04
C GLU A 110 9.17 7.01 1.20
N LEU A 111 8.62 5.79 1.11
CA LEU A 111 7.18 5.57 1.32
C LEU A 111 6.72 5.90 2.73
N LEU A 112 7.50 5.54 3.77
CA LEU A 112 7.18 5.89 5.15
C LEU A 112 7.10 7.40 5.34
N SER A 113 8.02 8.16 4.73
CA SER A 113 7.95 9.63 4.75
C SER A 113 6.69 10.17 4.07
N TYR A 114 6.19 9.51 3.02
CA TYR A 114 4.93 9.88 2.38
C TYR A 114 3.71 9.57 3.25
N PHE A 115 3.73 8.47 4.01
CA PHE A 115 2.70 8.16 5.00
C PHE A 115 2.61 9.21 6.11
N GLU A 116 3.73 9.74 6.57
CA GLU A 116 3.74 10.84 7.56
C GLU A 116 3.23 12.14 6.93
N LEU A 117 3.63 12.42 5.69
CA LEU A 117 3.28 13.66 5.00
C LEU A 117 1.78 13.75 4.67
N ILE A 118 1.17 12.67 4.17
CA ILE A 118 -0.23 12.67 3.68
C ILE A 118 -1.24 13.08 4.77
N GLU A 119 -0.96 12.74 6.04
CA GLU A 119 -1.81 13.14 7.16
C GLU A 119 -1.83 14.66 7.34
N SER A 120 -0.67 15.30 7.19
CA SER A 120 -0.48 16.75 7.41
C SER A 120 -0.90 17.64 6.24
N ILE A 121 -1.05 17.09 5.04
CA ILE A 121 -1.37 17.86 3.82
C ILE A 121 -2.73 18.57 3.92
N THR A 122 -2.81 19.83 3.51
CA THR A 122 -4.06 20.62 3.57
C THR A 122 -4.68 20.88 2.19
N HIS A 123 -3.93 20.69 1.11
CA HIS A 123 -4.39 20.92 -0.27
C HIS A 123 -5.11 19.73 -0.92
N LEU A 124 -5.27 18.62 -0.18
CA LEU A 124 -6.01 17.45 -0.62
C LEU A 124 -7.25 17.25 0.26
N ASN A 125 -8.37 16.95 -0.36
CA ASN A 125 -9.56 16.52 0.37
C ASN A 125 -9.38 15.08 0.90
N LYS A 126 -10.23 14.68 1.84
CA LYS A 126 -10.14 13.38 2.51
C LYS A 126 -10.21 12.19 1.55
N GLU A 127 -11.09 12.25 0.56
CA GLU A 127 -11.27 11.16 -0.40
C GLU A 127 -10.00 10.91 -1.22
N ILE A 128 -9.39 11.97 -1.74
CA ILE A 128 -8.12 11.88 -2.48
C ILE A 128 -6.99 11.37 -1.58
N LYS A 129 -6.92 11.83 -0.31
CA LYS A 129 -5.95 11.30 0.65
C LYS A 129 -6.11 9.79 0.87
N ASP A 130 -7.34 9.33 1.08
CA ASP A 130 -7.64 7.92 1.32
C ASP A 130 -7.26 7.04 0.11
N LEU A 131 -7.42 7.56 -1.12
CA LEU A 131 -6.98 6.87 -2.34
C LEU A 131 -5.46 6.81 -2.46
N VAL A 132 -4.77 7.95 -2.29
CA VAL A 132 -3.30 8.01 -2.34
C VAL A 132 -2.66 7.14 -1.25
N PHE A 133 -3.26 7.12 -0.05
CA PHE A 133 -2.82 6.26 1.04
C PHE A 133 -2.86 4.77 0.65
N LYS A 134 -3.91 4.31 -0.03
CA LYS A 134 -4.00 2.93 -0.52
C LYS A 134 -2.89 2.61 -1.52
N GLU A 135 -2.54 3.56 -2.39
CA GLU A 135 -1.45 3.38 -3.35
C GLU A 135 -0.09 3.22 -2.65
N PHE A 136 0.16 3.96 -1.55
CA PHE A 136 1.36 3.74 -0.73
C PHE A 136 1.39 2.33 -0.12
N GLU A 137 0.25 1.86 0.40
CA GLU A 137 0.16 0.50 0.95
C GLU A 137 0.48 -0.56 -0.10
N ILE A 138 -0.02 -0.39 -1.33
CA ILE A 138 0.27 -1.28 -2.46
C ILE A 138 1.78 -1.30 -2.75
N CYS A 139 2.42 -0.13 -2.86
CA CYS A 139 3.86 -0.05 -3.10
C CYS A 139 4.67 -0.72 -1.98
N LEU A 140 4.33 -0.46 -0.72
CA LEU A 140 5.05 -1.01 0.42
C LEU A 140 4.95 -2.54 0.44
N GLU A 141 3.74 -3.08 0.23
CA GLU A 141 3.55 -4.53 0.13
C GLU A 141 4.36 -5.16 -1.01
N GLU A 142 4.41 -4.52 -2.18
CA GLU A 142 5.16 -5.04 -3.33
C GLU A 142 6.68 -4.96 -3.15
N ILE A 143 7.19 -3.89 -2.53
CA ILE A 143 8.61 -3.75 -2.21
C ILE A 143 9.03 -4.84 -1.22
N GLN A 144 8.24 -5.04 -0.17
CA GLN A 144 8.46 -6.09 0.81
C GLN A 144 8.45 -7.48 0.16
N LYS A 145 7.43 -7.81 -0.66
CA LYS A 145 7.40 -9.09 -1.40
C LYS A 145 8.64 -9.31 -2.28
N THR A 146 9.18 -8.24 -2.85
CA THR A 146 10.39 -8.32 -3.70
C THR A 146 11.62 -8.68 -2.87
N ASN A 147 11.78 -8.07 -1.69
CA ASN A 147 12.91 -8.35 -0.81
C ASN A 147 12.87 -9.79 -0.24
N TYR A 148 11.71 -10.22 0.27
CA TYR A 148 11.56 -11.55 0.86
C TYR A 148 11.51 -12.71 -0.17
N LYS A 149 11.33 -12.41 -1.46
CA LYS A 149 11.46 -13.43 -2.52
C LYS A 149 12.89 -13.92 -2.68
N GLU A 150 13.89 -13.18 -2.21
CA GLU A 150 15.29 -13.62 -2.25
C GLU A 150 15.68 -14.36 -0.96
N ASP A 151 15.10 -14.00 0.19
CA ASP A 151 15.21 -14.74 1.46
C ASP A 151 14.25 -15.94 1.56
N VAL A 152 13.95 -16.59 0.44
CA VAL A 152 13.19 -17.84 0.45
C VAL A 152 14.03 -18.89 1.16
N TYR A 153 13.62 -19.23 2.38
CA TYR A 153 14.02 -20.45 3.04
C TYR A 153 13.70 -21.62 2.09
N ARG A 154 14.73 -22.16 1.43
CA ARG A 154 14.59 -23.31 0.50
C ARG A 154 14.39 -24.64 1.23
N GLY A 155 14.30 -24.61 2.56
CA GLY A 155 13.98 -25.78 3.37
C GLY A 155 12.47 -26.04 3.44
N ASP A 156 12.09 -27.16 4.04
CA ASP A 156 10.69 -27.47 4.29
C ASP A 156 10.06 -26.44 5.23
N LYS A 157 8.82 -26.03 4.91
CA LYS A 157 8.04 -25.16 5.80
C LYS A 157 7.84 -25.81 7.17
N ILE A 158 7.81 -24.99 8.22
CA ILE A 158 7.52 -25.45 9.58
C ILE A 158 6.04 -25.79 9.69
N ASN A 159 5.75 -27.05 10.04
CA ASN A 159 4.39 -27.56 10.21
C ASN A 159 3.90 -27.35 11.64
N PHE A 160 2.94 -26.47 11.83
CA PHE A 160 2.28 -26.24 13.10
C PHE A 160 1.02 -27.11 13.23
N ARG A 161 1.00 -28.01 14.22
CA ARG A 161 -0.19 -28.82 14.55
C ARG A 161 -1.22 -28.05 15.39
N ILE A 162 -1.53 -26.84 14.96
CA ILE A 162 -2.51 -25.89 15.53
C ILE A 162 -3.19 -25.12 14.40
N SER A 163 -4.29 -24.42 14.71
CA SER A 163 -5.03 -23.66 13.69
C SER A 163 -4.27 -22.41 13.25
N SER A 164 -4.63 -21.85 12.09
CA SER A 164 -4.03 -20.61 11.57
C SER A 164 -4.09 -19.46 12.58
N TYR A 165 -5.24 -19.27 13.24
CA TYR A 165 -5.42 -18.27 14.29
C TYR A 165 -4.53 -18.51 15.51
N ASP A 166 -4.26 -19.76 15.88
CA ASP A 166 -3.38 -20.08 17.01
C ASP A 166 -1.91 -19.79 16.66
N VAL A 167 -1.48 -20.05 15.42
CA VAL A 167 -0.13 -19.69 14.97
C VAL A 167 0.06 -18.17 14.96
N LEU A 168 -0.92 -17.42 14.44
CA LEU A 168 -0.88 -15.95 14.48
C LEU A 168 -0.80 -15.42 15.90
N ALA A 169 -1.59 -15.99 16.83
CA ALA A 169 -1.55 -15.62 18.24
C ALA A 169 -0.21 -15.98 18.91
N LEU A 170 0.41 -17.10 18.53
CA LEU A 170 1.75 -17.46 19.00
C LEU A 170 2.79 -16.40 18.60
N PHE A 171 2.86 -16.03 17.31
CA PHE A 171 3.79 -15.00 16.85
C PHE A 171 3.51 -13.63 17.48
N TYR A 172 2.25 -13.32 17.76
CA TYR A 172 1.88 -12.12 18.50
C TYR A 172 2.41 -12.14 19.95
N ILE A 173 2.28 -13.26 20.67
CA ILE A 173 2.82 -13.42 22.02
C ILE A 173 4.36 -13.30 22.01
N LEU A 174 5.03 -13.97 21.06
CA LEU A 174 6.49 -13.90 20.93
C LEU A 174 6.97 -12.46 20.72
N ARG A 175 6.20 -11.65 19.98
CA ARG A 175 6.47 -10.23 19.77
C ARG A 175 6.24 -9.40 21.04
N GLN A 176 5.14 -9.60 21.74
CA GLN A 176 4.85 -8.87 22.98
C GLN A 176 5.92 -9.12 24.06
N ASN A 177 6.47 -10.32 24.10
CA ASN A 177 7.54 -10.69 25.04
C ASN A 177 8.96 -10.39 24.51
N GLU A 178 9.10 -9.64 23.42
CA GLU A 178 10.39 -9.25 22.83
C GLU A 178 11.32 -10.43 22.46
N ILE A 179 10.76 -11.65 22.32
CA ILE A 179 11.50 -12.85 21.91
C ILE A 179 11.88 -12.75 20.42
N ILE A 180 11.01 -12.13 19.63
CA ILE A 180 11.27 -11.76 18.25
C ILE A 180 11.23 -10.24 18.12
N LYS A 181 12.09 -9.68 17.26
CA LYS A 181 12.13 -8.23 17.02
C LYS A 181 10.78 -7.72 16.55
N TRP A 182 10.50 -6.45 16.87
CA TRP A 182 9.44 -5.68 16.24
C TRP A 182 9.76 -5.50 14.76
N THR A 183 9.29 -6.45 13.96
CA THR A 183 9.13 -6.30 12.53
C THR A 183 7.78 -5.64 12.27
N ASP A 184 7.69 -4.86 11.18
CA ASP A 184 6.42 -4.28 10.78
C ASP A 184 5.42 -5.41 10.45
N PHE A 185 4.13 -5.21 10.72
CA PHE A 185 3.11 -6.26 10.55
C PHE A 185 3.09 -6.96 9.17
N PRO A 186 3.36 -6.25 8.06
CA PRO A 186 3.52 -6.89 6.75
C PRO A 186 4.71 -7.87 6.66
N GLU A 187 5.83 -7.58 7.32
CA GLU A 187 6.99 -8.47 7.37
C GLU A 187 6.65 -9.76 8.13
N LEU A 188 5.95 -9.66 9.26
CA LEU A 188 5.47 -10.83 9.99
C LEU A 188 4.52 -11.69 9.14
N LYS A 189 3.61 -11.04 8.38
CA LYS A 189 2.73 -11.75 7.44
C LYS A 189 3.54 -12.57 6.45
N ILE A 190 4.49 -11.93 5.77
CA ILE A 190 5.29 -12.58 4.73
C ILE A 190 6.12 -13.71 5.32
N LEU A 191 6.71 -13.50 6.50
CA LEU A 191 7.48 -14.52 7.20
C LEU A 191 6.63 -15.76 7.50
N ILE A 192 5.41 -15.59 8.01
CA ILE A 192 4.51 -16.70 8.31
C ILE A 192 4.03 -17.39 7.02
N GLU A 193 3.62 -16.63 6.00
CA GLU A 193 3.14 -17.18 4.72
C GLU A 193 4.20 -18.01 3.99
N ASN A 194 5.45 -17.53 4.02
CA ASN A 194 6.55 -18.20 3.34
C ASN A 194 7.12 -19.39 4.12
N ASN A 195 7.14 -19.32 5.45
CA ASN A 195 7.89 -20.29 6.25
C ASN A 195 7.03 -21.26 7.07
N CYS A 196 5.71 -21.05 7.17
CA CYS A 196 4.85 -21.83 8.04
C CYS A 196 3.68 -22.49 7.30
N ARG A 197 3.19 -23.60 7.85
CA ARG A 197 1.92 -24.25 7.49
C ARG A 197 1.13 -24.56 8.76
N PHE A 198 -0.19 -24.50 8.69
CA PHE A 198 -1.06 -24.84 9.80
C PHE A 198 -1.84 -26.12 9.51
N PHE A 199 -2.29 -26.81 10.55
CA PHE A 199 -3.08 -28.02 10.41
C PHE A 199 -4.56 -27.65 10.33
N ASP A 200 -5.18 -27.87 9.18
CA ASP A 200 -6.64 -27.79 9.07
C ASP A 200 -7.27 -29.07 9.61
N LYS A 201 -8.15 -28.91 10.60
CA LYS A 201 -8.87 -30.02 11.22
C LYS A 201 -9.95 -30.61 10.31
N VAL A 202 -10.46 -29.83 9.35
CA VAL A 202 -11.51 -30.26 8.42
C VAL A 202 -10.91 -31.14 7.34
N THR A 203 -9.91 -30.64 6.61
CA THR A 203 -9.23 -31.38 5.54
C THR A 203 -8.21 -32.40 6.07
N LYS A 204 -7.79 -32.28 7.34
CA LYS A 204 -6.75 -33.11 8.00
C LYS A 204 -5.38 -33.03 7.32
N THR A 205 -5.09 -31.92 6.65
CA THR A 205 -3.82 -31.68 5.96
C THR A 205 -3.13 -30.41 6.49
N TYR A 206 -1.87 -30.24 6.11
CA TYR A 206 -1.14 -29.00 6.35
C TYR A 206 -1.36 -28.02 5.20
N GLU A 207 -1.95 -26.87 5.51
CA GLU A 207 -2.30 -25.83 4.56
C GLU A 207 -1.35 -24.64 4.67
N ASN A 208 -1.17 -23.94 3.55
CA ASN A 208 -0.40 -22.70 3.53
C ASN A 208 -1.21 -21.59 4.19
N PHE A 209 -0.51 -20.63 4.80
CA PHE A 209 -1.17 -19.42 5.29
C PHE A 209 -1.59 -18.52 4.13
N GLU A 210 -2.80 -17.97 4.26
CA GLU A 210 -3.26 -16.79 3.53
C GLU A 210 -3.84 -15.82 4.55
N ILE A 211 -3.02 -14.88 5.01
CA ILE A 211 -3.39 -13.96 6.08
C ILE A 211 -4.02 -12.73 5.43
N ASN A 212 -5.34 -12.62 5.57
CA ASN A 212 -6.08 -11.46 5.11
C ASN A 212 -5.94 -10.25 6.05
N ARG A 213 -6.01 -9.03 5.50
CA ARG A 213 -5.84 -7.76 6.26
C ARG A 213 -6.85 -7.62 7.43
N ARG A 214 -8.08 -8.12 7.27
CA ARG A 214 -9.10 -8.06 8.35
C ARG A 214 -8.70 -8.88 9.58
N THR A 215 -8.12 -10.06 9.38
CA THR A 215 -7.60 -10.87 10.50
C THR A 215 -6.47 -10.09 11.19
N LEU A 216 -5.55 -9.49 10.44
CA LEU A 216 -4.43 -8.69 10.99
C LEU A 216 -4.90 -7.49 11.82
N TYR A 217 -5.85 -6.70 11.31
CA TYR A 217 -6.41 -5.56 12.07
C TYR A 217 -7.21 -6.02 13.29
N GLY A 218 -7.92 -7.15 13.20
CA GLY A 218 -8.59 -7.77 14.34
C GLY A 218 -7.61 -8.12 15.46
N PHE A 219 -6.41 -8.59 15.12
CA PHE A 219 -5.35 -8.92 16.08
C PHE A 219 -4.83 -7.70 16.85
N LYS A 220 -4.59 -6.58 16.16
CA LYS A 220 -4.17 -5.32 16.80
C LYS A 220 -5.24 -4.76 17.76
N ASN A 221 -6.51 -4.97 17.44
CA ASN A 221 -7.64 -4.39 18.16
C ASN A 221 -8.33 -5.36 19.14
N GLY A 222 -7.74 -6.53 19.41
CA GLY A 222 -8.25 -7.47 20.43
C GLY A 222 -9.57 -8.17 20.07
N ASP A 223 -9.76 -8.54 18.80
CA ASP A 223 -10.97 -9.24 18.37
C ASP A 223 -11.19 -10.59 19.12
N LYS A 224 -12.46 -11.00 19.24
CA LYS A 224 -12.91 -12.23 19.95
C LYS A 224 -12.23 -13.50 19.43
N GLY A 225 -11.82 -13.52 18.16
CA GLY A 225 -11.06 -14.61 17.56
C GLY A 225 -9.69 -14.83 18.23
N ILE A 226 -9.01 -13.74 18.58
CA ILE A 226 -7.69 -13.76 19.22
C ILE A 226 -7.81 -14.21 20.67
N ALA A 227 -8.75 -13.66 21.42
CA ALA A 227 -8.95 -14.05 22.82
C ALA A 227 -9.19 -15.57 22.95
N LYS A 228 -9.95 -16.16 22.02
CA LYS A 228 -10.15 -17.61 21.96
C LYS A 228 -8.89 -18.37 21.57
N ALA A 229 -8.08 -17.86 20.64
CA ALA A 229 -6.81 -18.47 20.26
C ALA A 229 -5.79 -18.43 21.40
N LEU A 230 -5.66 -17.29 22.09
CA LEU A 230 -4.81 -17.14 23.27
C LEU A 230 -5.20 -18.12 24.37
N ASN A 231 -6.49 -18.29 24.66
CA ASN A 231 -6.95 -19.29 25.64
C ASN A 231 -6.57 -20.72 25.22
N ARG A 232 -6.79 -21.09 23.95
CA ARG A 232 -6.37 -22.41 23.45
C ARG A 232 -4.86 -22.64 23.50
N LEU A 233 -4.06 -21.58 23.32
CA LEU A 233 -2.61 -21.64 23.46
C LEU A 233 -2.21 -21.83 24.93
N LYS A 234 -2.84 -21.11 25.86
CA LYS A 234 -2.65 -21.30 27.31
C LYS A 234 -3.01 -22.72 27.76
N ASP A 235 -4.05 -23.32 27.18
CA ASP A 235 -4.41 -24.71 27.47
C ASP A 235 -3.37 -25.71 26.93
N LYS A 236 -2.65 -25.36 25.85
CA LYS A 236 -1.65 -26.21 25.19
C LYS A 236 -0.24 -26.08 25.75
N PHE A 237 0.16 -24.88 26.18
CA PHE A 237 1.47 -24.60 26.73
C PHE A 237 1.30 -24.31 28.23
N GLN A 238 1.72 -25.23 29.09
CA GLN A 238 1.43 -25.17 30.54
C GLN A 238 2.47 -24.40 31.37
N GLU A 239 3.51 -23.84 30.73
CA GLU A 239 4.46 -22.96 31.42
C GLU A 239 3.82 -21.58 31.60
N ALA A 240 3.47 -21.23 32.84
CA ALA A 240 2.78 -19.99 33.20
C ALA A 240 3.59 -18.74 32.75
N ASP A 241 4.91 -18.79 32.90
CA ASP A 241 5.85 -17.72 32.58
C ASP A 241 5.87 -17.36 31.08
N PHE A 242 5.40 -18.24 30.20
CA PHE A 242 5.33 -17.98 28.75
C PHE A 242 4.19 -17.02 28.37
N PHE A 243 3.18 -16.86 29.23
CA PHE A 243 1.99 -16.03 28.97
C PHE A 243 1.86 -14.83 29.90
N GLU A 244 2.79 -14.64 30.84
CA GLU A 244 2.86 -13.44 31.68
C GLU A 244 3.38 -12.27 30.83
N LEU A 245 2.42 -11.55 30.23
CA LEU A 245 2.65 -10.31 29.50
C LEU A 245 3.26 -9.26 30.45
N LYS A 246 4.46 -8.75 30.15
CA LYS A 246 5.04 -7.58 30.83
C LYS A 246 4.54 -6.26 30.24
#